data_AF-A0A3G1KPW0-F1
#
_entry.id   AF-A0A3G1KPW0-F1
#
_cell.length_a   1.000
_cell.length_b   1.000
_cell.length_c   1.000
_cell.angle_alpha   90.00
_cell.angle_beta   90.00
_cell.angle_gamma   90.00
#
_symmetry.space_group_name_H-M   'P 1'
#
loop_
_entity.id
_entity.type
_entity.pdbx_description
1 polymer ?
#
loop_
_entity_poly.entity_id
_entity_poly.type
_entity_poly.pdbx_seq_one_letter_code
_entity_poly.pdbx_strand_id
1 'polypeptide(L)'
;MWTIKFSQEAKKSMKDYDKATQKQILAGIKKVSRNPFPHPNGYGKPLGHKGGNNLTGFFKIKYRDLGIRVVYSLVLEASTMNILIISERDDNYCYQMAARLYEKFGNKVFENIFSELE
;
A
#
# COMPACT_ATOMS: atom_id res chain seq x y z
N MET A 1 12.77 10.90 3.66
CA MET A 1 11.37 10.42 3.58
C MET A 1 11.18 9.86 2.20
N TRP A 2 10.56 8.70 2.06
CA TRP A 2 10.34 8.05 0.77
C TRP A 2 9.27 8.80 -0.03
N THR A 3 9.45 8.89 -1.35
CA THR A 3 8.46 9.44 -2.28
C THR A 3 7.22 8.55 -2.26
N ILE A 4 6.03 9.14 -2.23
CA ILE A 4 4.77 8.38 -2.18
C ILE A 4 4.09 8.48 -3.53
N LYS A 5 3.77 7.33 -4.13
CA LYS A 5 3.02 7.25 -5.39
C LYS A 5 1.84 6.31 -5.24
N PHE A 6 0.83 6.46 -6.07
CA PHE A 6 -0.44 5.74 -5.98
C PHE A 6 -0.77 5.07 -7.32
N SER A 7 -1.19 3.79 -7.24
CA SER A 7 -1.87 3.13 -8.35
C SER A 7 -3.20 3.83 -8.64
N GLN A 8 -3.75 3.62 -9.84
CA GLN A 8 -5.06 4.16 -10.19
C GLN A 8 -6.16 3.55 -9.30
N GLU A 9 -6.02 2.28 -8.93
CA GLU A 9 -6.90 1.58 -8.02
C GLU A 9 -6.91 2.25 -6.64
N ALA A 10 -5.74 2.58 -6.07
CA ALA A 10 -5.64 3.28 -4.79
C ALA A 10 -6.18 4.72 -4.88
N LYS A 11 -5.90 5.45 -5.96
CA LYS A 11 -6.46 6.80 -6.21
C LYS A 11 -7.98 6.77 -6.23
N LYS A 12 -8.57 5.77 -6.89
CA LYS A 12 -10.02 5.59 -6.95
C LYS A 12 -10.59 5.32 -5.55
N SER A 13 -10.04 4.36 -4.81
CA SER A 13 -10.49 4.04 -3.45
C SER A 13 -10.39 5.22 -2.48
N MET A 14 -9.36 6.08 -2.61
CA MET A 14 -9.27 7.29 -1.79
C MET A 14 -10.50 8.20 -1.95
N LYS A 15 -11.06 8.31 -3.16
CA LYS A 15 -12.20 9.18 -3.45
C LYS A 15 -13.50 8.71 -2.82
N ASP A 16 -13.59 7.43 -2.47
CA ASP A 16 -14.79 6.83 -1.86
C ASP A 16 -14.93 7.17 -0.36
N TYR A 17 -13.83 7.60 0.28
CA TYR A 17 -13.83 7.99 1.69
C TYR A 17 -14.13 9.48 1.89
N ASP A 18 -14.72 9.84 3.03
CA ASP A 18 -14.88 11.24 3.43
C ASP A 18 -13.53 11.95 3.67
N LYS A 19 -13.53 13.29 3.68
CA LYS A 19 -12.31 14.09 3.82
C LYS A 19 -11.56 13.87 5.14
N ALA A 20 -12.25 13.55 6.24
CA ALA A 20 -11.61 13.30 7.52
C ALA A 20 -10.89 11.94 7.51
N THR A 21 -11.54 10.92 6.96
CA THR A 21 -10.97 9.59 6.76
C THR A 21 -9.77 9.64 5.81
N GLN A 22 -9.88 10.35 4.68
CA GLN A 22 -8.76 10.57 3.75
C GLN A 22 -7.55 11.21 4.44
N LYS A 23 -7.76 12.26 5.25
CA LYS A 23 -6.67 12.91 6.01
C LYS A 23 -5.97 11.95 6.95
N GLN A 24 -6.71 11.08 7.65
CA GLN A 24 -6.12 10.10 8.55
C GLN A 24 -5.31 9.04 7.80
N ILE A 25 -5.82 8.55 6.67
CA ILE A 25 -5.10 7.61 5.79
C ILE A 25 -3.79 8.24 5.29
N LEU A 26 -3.85 9.47 4.77
CA LEU A 26 -2.67 10.16 4.26
C LEU A 26 -1.63 10.44 5.36
N ALA A 27 -2.08 10.80 6.56
CA ALA A 27 -1.19 11.00 7.70
C ALA A 27 -0.45 9.71 8.09
N GLY A 28 -1.16 8.56 8.10
CA GLY A 28 -0.53 7.26 8.37
C GLY A 28 0.45 6.84 7.27
N ILE A 29 0.11 7.05 5.99
CA ILE A 29 1.02 6.79 4.87
C ILE A 29 2.28 7.66 5.00
N LYS A 30 2.12 8.97 5.27
CA LYS A 30 3.23 9.90 5.46
C LYS A 30 4.10 9.55 6.67
N LYS A 31 3.53 8.97 7.72
CA LYS A 31 4.30 8.45 8.87
C LYS A 31 5.14 7.24 8.44
N VAL A 32 4.54 6.27 7.76
CA VAL A 32 5.21 5.04 7.33
C VAL A 32 6.29 5.33 6.27
N SER A 33 6.07 6.27 5.35
CA SER A 33 7.06 6.64 4.32
C SER A 33 8.36 7.21 4.90
N ARG A 34 8.41 7.62 6.18
CA ARG A 34 9.67 7.96 6.84
C ARG A 34 10.61 6.78 6.90
N ASN A 35 10.05 5.58 7.10
CA ASN A 35 10.80 4.34 7.16
C ASN A 35 9.89 3.13 6.84
N PRO A 36 9.67 2.82 5.56
CA PRO A 36 8.63 1.90 5.12
C PRO A 36 9.07 0.43 5.12
N PHE A 37 10.30 0.14 5.53
CA PHE A 37 10.83 -1.21 5.72
C PHE A 37 10.11 -1.96 6.84
N PRO A 38 10.19 -3.30 6.89
CA PRO A 38 9.65 -4.06 8.01
C PRO A 38 10.51 -3.91 9.28
N HIS A 39 9.92 -4.28 10.42
CA HIS A 39 10.65 -4.39 11.70
C HIS A 39 11.90 -5.32 11.56
N PRO A 40 13.04 -5.03 12.23
CA PRO A 40 13.27 -3.91 13.17
C PRO A 40 13.53 -2.57 12.49
N ASN A 41 13.71 -2.58 11.18
CA ASN A 41 14.24 -1.45 10.44
C ASN A 41 13.18 -0.47 9.97
N GLY A 42 11.89 -0.63 10.27
CA GLY A 42 10.84 0.31 9.88
C GLY A 42 9.43 -0.09 10.34
N TYR A 43 8.42 0.62 9.82
CA TYR A 43 7.01 0.48 10.23
C TYR A 43 6.20 -0.57 9.44
N GLY A 44 6.76 -1.08 8.35
CA GLY A 44 6.08 -1.97 7.42
C GLY A 44 5.72 -3.32 8.04
N LYS A 45 4.59 -3.88 7.58
CA LYS A 45 4.16 -5.24 7.96
C LYS A 45 4.08 -6.10 6.71
N PRO A 46 4.98 -7.09 6.53
CA PRO A 46 4.95 -7.95 5.36
C PRO A 46 3.59 -8.64 5.17
N LEU A 47 3.16 -8.80 3.92
CA LEU A 47 2.02 -9.66 3.58
C LEU A 47 2.43 -11.12 3.53
N GLY A 48 3.55 -11.42 2.85
CA GLY A 48 4.07 -12.77 2.69
C GLY A 48 3.18 -13.66 1.82
N HIS A 49 3.29 -14.97 1.99
CA HIS A 49 2.46 -15.94 1.28
C HIS A 49 1.14 -16.17 2.04
N LYS A 50 0.00 -15.94 1.38
CA LYS A 50 -1.32 -16.23 1.94
C LYS A 50 -2.29 -16.73 0.88
N GLY A 51 -2.99 -17.83 1.18
CA GLY A 51 -4.09 -18.35 0.35
C GLY A 51 -3.70 -18.68 -1.09
N GLY A 52 -2.46 -19.12 -1.33
CA GLY A 52 -1.93 -19.42 -2.67
C GLY A 52 -1.32 -18.23 -3.42
N ASN A 53 -1.42 -17.01 -2.88
CA ASN A 53 -0.86 -15.80 -3.51
C ASN A 53 0.50 -15.44 -2.90
N ASN A 54 1.55 -15.44 -3.71
CA ASN A 54 2.88 -14.98 -3.31
C ASN A 54 2.97 -13.45 -3.36
N LEU A 55 2.69 -12.81 -2.23
CA LEU A 55 2.80 -11.34 -2.06
C LEU A 55 4.05 -10.96 -1.27
N THR A 56 5.12 -11.74 -1.45
CA THR A 56 6.45 -11.38 -0.94
C THR A 56 6.88 -10.03 -1.53
N GLY A 57 7.47 -9.16 -0.71
CA GLY A 57 7.81 -7.79 -1.10
C GLY A 57 6.68 -6.77 -0.93
N PHE A 58 5.45 -7.21 -0.65
CA PHE A 58 4.35 -6.32 -0.29
C PHE A 58 4.25 -6.11 1.22
N PHE A 59 3.81 -4.93 1.61
CA PHE A 59 3.62 -4.52 2.98
C PHE A 59 2.24 -3.92 3.20
N LYS A 60 1.78 -3.87 4.45
CA LYS A 60 0.52 -3.22 4.84
C LYS A 60 0.65 -2.26 6.00
N ILE A 61 -0.19 -1.23 5.96
CA ILE A 61 -0.53 -0.35 7.08
C ILE A 61 -1.92 -0.75 7.59
N LYS A 62 -2.10 -0.79 8.92
CA LYS A 62 -3.38 -1.11 9.57
C LYS A 62 -3.91 0.13 10.30
N TYR A 63 -5.03 0.67 9.84
CA TYR A 63 -5.80 1.72 10.52
C TYR A 63 -6.90 1.04 11.32
N ARG A 64 -6.63 0.67 12.57
CA ARG A 64 -7.54 -0.17 13.37
C ARG A 64 -8.88 0.51 13.61
N ASP A 65 -8.86 1.78 13.98
CA ASP A 65 -10.05 2.55 14.36
C ASP A 65 -10.92 2.89 13.14
N LEU A 66 -10.31 3.03 11.97
CA LEU A 66 -11.02 3.24 10.70
C LEU A 66 -11.45 1.94 10.03
N GLY A 67 -10.96 0.79 10.49
CA GLY A 67 -11.16 -0.47 9.80
C GLY A 67 -10.58 -0.47 8.37
N ILE A 68 -9.44 0.19 8.13
CA ILE A 68 -8.83 0.30 6.78
C ILE A 68 -7.45 -0.35 6.75
N ARG A 69 -7.12 -0.97 5.61
CA ARG A 69 -5.78 -1.45 5.29
C ARG A 69 -5.28 -0.80 4.01
N VAL A 70 -4.00 -0.43 4.03
CA VAL A 70 -3.29 0.08 2.86
C VAL A 70 -2.19 -0.89 2.52
N VAL A 71 -2.13 -1.36 1.28
CA VAL A 71 -1.06 -2.22 0.76
C VAL A 71 -0.11 -1.40 -0.09
N TYR A 72 1.19 -1.64 0.06
CA TYR A 72 2.22 -0.96 -0.70
C TYR A 72 3.42 -1.86 -1.03
N SER A 73 4.19 -1.45 -2.01
CA SER A 73 5.50 -2.02 -2.38
C SER A 73 6.58 -0.92 -2.31
N LEU A 74 7.84 -1.33 -2.44
CA LEU A 74 9.00 -0.44 -2.40
C LEU A 74 9.77 -0.50 -3.72
N VAL A 75 10.17 0.67 -4.22
CA VAL A 75 11.18 0.84 -5.26
C VAL A 75 12.45 1.30 -4.57
N LEU A 76 13.37 0.37 -4.30
CA LEU A 76 14.52 0.63 -3.44
C LEU A 76 15.46 1.70 -4.02
N GLU A 77 15.76 1.59 -5.31
CA GLU A 77 16.68 2.50 -6.02
C GLU A 77 16.16 3.94 -6.05
N ALA A 78 14.84 4.12 -6.17
CA ALA A 78 14.20 5.43 -6.23
C ALA A 78 13.75 5.96 -4.86
N SER A 79 13.92 5.18 -3.79
CA SER A 79 13.33 5.47 -2.47
C SER A 79 11.84 5.81 -2.56
N THR A 80 11.09 5.03 -3.35
CA THR A 80 9.64 5.24 -3.58
C THR A 80 8.80 4.17 -2.88
N MET A 81 7.76 4.60 -2.20
CA MET A 81 6.70 3.79 -1.63
C MET A 81 5.46 3.87 -2.53
N ASN A 82 5.20 2.78 -3.25
CA ASN A 82 4.06 2.67 -4.16
C ASN A 82 2.84 2.16 -3.37
N ILE A 83 1.85 3.02 -3.15
CA ILE A 83 0.56 2.68 -2.57
C ILE A 83 -0.30 2.00 -3.64
N LEU A 84 -0.60 0.72 -3.43
CA LEU A 84 -1.20 -0.14 -4.45
C LEU A 84 -2.69 -0.33 -4.23
N ILE A 85 -3.12 -0.57 -2.99
CA ILE A 85 -4.53 -0.86 -2.63
C ILE A 85 -4.87 -0.16 -1.33
N ILE A 86 -6.08 0.39 -1.24
CA ILE A 86 -6.69 0.91 -0.02
C ILE A 86 -8.07 0.28 0.09
N SER A 87 -8.32 -0.47 1.15
CA SER A 87 -9.58 -1.19 1.32
C SER A 87 -9.96 -1.30 2.78
N GLU A 88 -11.23 -1.62 3.04
CA GLU A 88 -11.74 -1.90 4.37
C GLU A 88 -11.14 -3.18 4.98
N ARG A 89 -11.53 -3.47 6.23
CA ARG A 89 -10.99 -4.52 7.10
C ARG A 89 -11.36 -5.94 6.65
N ASP A 90 -11.73 -6.17 5.40
CA ASP A 90 -11.75 -7.52 4.85
C ASP A 90 -10.32 -7.89 4.41
N ASP A 91 -9.66 -8.72 5.24
CA ASP A 91 -8.31 -9.20 4.91
C ASP A 91 -8.32 -9.93 3.57
N ASN A 92 -9.28 -10.84 3.34
CA ASN A 92 -9.32 -11.67 2.14
C ASN A 92 -9.48 -10.83 0.87
N TYR A 93 -10.38 -9.84 0.90
CA TYR A 93 -10.55 -8.90 -0.20
C TYR A 93 -9.27 -8.11 -0.50
N CYS A 94 -8.60 -7.61 0.55
CA CYS A 94 -7.35 -6.87 0.41
C CYS A 94 -6.23 -7.71 -0.24
N TYR A 95 -6.05 -8.98 0.18
CA TYR A 95 -5.07 -9.88 -0.44
C TYR A 95 -5.44 -10.21 -1.89
N GLN A 96 -6.72 -10.44 -2.19
CA GLN A 96 -7.19 -10.72 -3.56
C GLN A 96 -6.95 -9.52 -4.48
N MET A 97 -7.23 -8.30 -4.03
CA MET A 97 -6.95 -7.10 -4.82
C MET A 97 -5.45 -6.91 -5.08
N ALA A 98 -4.61 -7.13 -4.06
CA ALA A 98 -3.16 -7.07 -4.22
C ALA A 98 -2.64 -8.13 -5.21
N ALA A 99 -3.18 -9.35 -5.14
CA ALA A 99 -2.85 -10.42 -6.07
C ALA A 99 -3.26 -10.08 -7.51
N ARG A 100 -4.49 -9.59 -7.74
CA ARG A 100 -4.94 -9.14 -9.07
C ARG A 100 -4.09 -8.00 -9.63
N LEU A 101 -3.69 -7.06 -8.78
CA LEU A 101 -2.80 -5.97 -9.19
C LEU A 101 -1.42 -6.52 -9.56
N TYR A 102 -0.91 -7.51 -8.82
CA TYR A 102 0.34 -8.18 -9.15
C TYR A 102 0.25 -9.03 -10.43
N GLU A 103 -0.87 -9.72 -10.69
CA GLU A 103 -1.11 -10.41 -11.96
C GLU A 103 -1.09 -9.44 -13.15
N LYS A 104 -1.64 -8.23 -12.97
CA LYS A 104 -1.69 -7.19 -14.00
C LYS A 104 -0.33 -6.55 -14.30
N PHE A 105 0.47 -6.25 -13.28
CA PHE A 105 1.70 -5.48 -13.42
C PHE A 105 2.99 -6.31 -13.30
N GLY A 106 2.91 -7.52 -12.74
CA GLY A 106 4.06 -8.34 -12.38
C GLY A 106 5.06 -7.55 -11.53
N ASN A 107 6.34 -7.71 -11.82
CA ASN A 107 7.42 -7.02 -11.11
C ASN A 107 7.40 -5.50 -11.25
N LYS A 108 6.64 -4.94 -12.20
CA LYS A 108 6.53 -3.47 -12.36
C LYS A 108 5.93 -2.78 -11.15
N VAL A 109 5.25 -3.50 -10.25
CA VAL A 109 4.81 -2.94 -8.95
C VAL A 109 5.99 -2.48 -8.08
N PHE A 110 7.19 -3.00 -8.31
CA PHE A 110 8.43 -2.63 -7.64
C PHE A 110 9.26 -1.61 -8.44
N GLU A 111 8.69 -1.04 -9.51
CA GLU A 111 9.30 -0.02 -10.34
C GLU A 111 8.60 1.33 -10.14
N ASN A 112 9.23 2.41 -10.59
CA ASN A 112 8.76 3.79 -10.39
C ASN A 112 7.70 4.24 -11.41
N ILE A 113 6.70 3.40 -11.69
CA ILE A 113 5.73 3.59 -12.80
C ILE A 113 4.44 4.33 -12.41
N PHE A 114 4.18 4.51 -11.11
CA PHE A 114 2.97 5.16 -10.62
C PHE A 114 3.15 6.68 -10.48
N SER A 115 2.07 7.39 -10.14
CA SER A 115 2.04 8.85 -10.03
C SER A 115 1.63 9.33 -8.64
N GLU A 116 1.93 10.59 -8.32
CA GLU A 116 1.51 11.22 -7.07
C GLU A 116 -0.02 11.33 -6.98
N LEU A 117 -0.55 11.53 -5.78
CA LEU A 117 -1.97 11.79 -5.60
C LEU A 117 -2.27 13.22 -6.10
N GLU A 118 -3.14 13.32 -7.11
CA GLU A 118 -3.65 14.60 -7.63
C GLU A 118 -4.73 15.20 -6.73
#